data_AF-X0TI92-F1
#
_entry.id   AF-X0TI92-F1
#
_cell.length_a   1.000
_cell.length_b   1.000
_cell.length_c   1.000
_cell.angle_alpha   90.00
_cell.angle_beta   90.00
_cell.angle_gamma   90.00
#
_symmetry.space_group_name_H-M   'P 1'
#
loop_
_entity.id
_entity.type
_entity.pdbx_description
1 polymer ?
#
loop_
_entity_poly.entity_id
_entity_poly.type
_entity_poly.pdbx_seq_one_letter_code
_entity_poly.pdbx_strand_id
1 'polypeptide(L)' 'MAQQIDLNKINTKIQLMKKTAQELNQIGENFPAIARNTVRILASVKMLEINVSDLVELDA' A
#
# COMPACT_ATOMS: atom_id res chain seq x y z
N MET A 1 -15.60 -24.56 -3.23
CA MET A 1 -15.30 -23.99 -1.90
C MET A 1 -14.41 -22.79 -2.14
N ALA A 2 -14.86 -21.57 -1.80
CA ALA A 2 -14.03 -20.38 -1.96
C ALA A 2 -12.85 -20.48 -0.97
N GLN A 3 -11.62 -20.30 -1.47
CA GLN A 3 -10.46 -20.18 -0.57
C GLN A 3 -10.70 -18.98 0.35
N GLN A 4 -10.58 -19.21 1.66
CA GLN A 4 -10.66 -18.14 2.63
C GLN A 4 -9.50 -17.17 2.41
N ILE A 5 -9.83 -15.91 2.16
CA ILE A 5 -8.85 -14.86 1.91
C ILE A 5 -8.20 -14.49 3.24
N ASP A 6 -6.87 -14.62 3.33
CA ASP A 6 -6.10 -14.20 4.50
C ASP A 6 -5.87 -12.68 4.46
N LEU A 7 -6.80 -11.93 5.08
CA LEU A 7 -6.76 -10.47 5.12
C LEU A 7 -5.53 -9.94 5.85
N ASN A 8 -5.01 -10.64 6.86
CA ASN A 8 -3.82 -10.23 7.59
C ASN A 8 -2.57 -10.28 6.71
N LYS A 9 -2.43 -11.35 5.92
CA LYS A 9 -1.34 -11.48 4.95
C LYS A 9 -1.44 -10.41 3.86
N ILE A 10 -2.65 -10.10 3.38
CA ILE A 10 -2.85 -9.03 2.39
C ILE A 10 -2.52 -7.66 2.98
N ASN A 11 -3.02 -7.36 4.19
CA ASN A 11 -2.72 -6.11 4.90
C ASN A 11 -1.21 -5.91 5.05
N THR A 12 -0.48 -6.95 5.45
CA THR A 12 0.99 -6.91 5.57
C THR A 12 1.66 -6.53 4.26
N LYS A 13 1.18 -7.04 3.13
CA LYS A 13 1.72 -6.70 1.80
C LYS A 13 1.39 -5.27 1.38
N ILE A 14 0.18 -4.79 1.68
CA ILE A 14 -0.22 -3.39 1.43
C ILE A 14 0.69 -2.43 2.22
N GLN A 15 0.92 -2.70 3.51
CA GLN A 15 1.79 -1.88 4.35
C GLN A 15 3.24 -1.87 3.85
N LEU A 16 3.75 -3.01 3.38
CA LEU A 16 5.08 -3.08 2.77
C LEU A 16 5.15 -2.24 1.48
N MET A 17 4.15 -2.35 0.60
CA MET A 17 4.09 -1.55 -0.62
C MET A 17 4.07 -0.04 -0.34
N LYS A 18 3.31 0.39 0.68
CA LYS A 18 3.28 1.78 1.14
C LYS A 18 4.66 2.26 1.55
N LYS A 19 5.31 1.53 2.45
CA LYS A 19 6.65 1.87 2.96
C LYS A 19 7.67 1.97 1.82
N THR A 20 7.72 0.97 0.95
CA THR A 20 8.63 0.97 -0.20
C THR A 20 8.36 2.14 -1.15
N ALA A 21 7.10 2.49 -1.41
CA ALA A 21 6.76 3.61 -2.27
C ALA A 21 7.12 4.97 -1.63
N GLN A 22 6.99 5.11 -0.31
CA GLN A 22 7.43 6.30 0.44
C GLN A 22 8.95 6.44 0.40
N GLU A 23 9.69 5.37 0.67
CA GLU A 23 11.15 5.34 0.61
C GLU A 23 11.65 5.70 -0.79
N LEU A 24 11.04 5.12 -1.84
CA LEU A 24 11.38 5.42 -3.23
C LEU A 24 11.07 6.88 -3.61
N ASN A 25 9.98 7.46 -3.10
CA ASN A 25 9.66 8.87 -3.32
C ASN A 25 10.72 9.77 -2.68
N GLN A 26 11.13 9.46 -1.46
CA GLN A 26 12.10 10.24 -0.70
C GLN A 26 13.48 10.24 -1.35
N ILE A 27 14.01 9.07 -1.73
CA ILE A 27 15.35 9.00 -2.38
C ILE A 27 15.32 9.52 -3.83
N GLY A 28 14.15 9.55 -4.45
CA GLY A 28 13.95 9.91 -5.86
C GLY A 28 13.25 11.25 -6.07
N GLU A 29 13.15 12.11 -5.05
CA GLU A 29 12.36 13.35 -5.09
C GLU A 29 12.78 14.29 -6.25
N ASN A 30 14.09 14.34 -6.53
CA ASN A 30 14.65 15.17 -7.59
C ASN A 30 14.67 14.49 -8.96
N PHE A 31 14.19 13.24 -9.06
CA PHE A 31 14.01 12.53 -10.33
C PHE A 31 12.52 12.59 -10.72
N PRO A 32 12.12 13.44 -11.68
CA PRO A 32 10.71 13.78 -11.89
C PRO A 32 9.81 12.57 -12.19
N ALA A 33 10.33 11.54 -12.87
CA ALA A 33 9.54 10.34 -13.11
C ALA A 33 9.32 9.52 -11.83
N ILE A 34 10.30 9.43 -10.94
CA ILE A 34 10.18 8.67 -9.68
C ILE A 34 9.21 9.40 -8.75
N ALA A 35 9.39 10.71 -8.54
CA ALA A 35 8.48 11.53 -7.74
C ALA A 35 7.02 11.38 -8.21
N ARG A 36 6.74 11.53 -9.51
CA ARG A 36 5.37 11.41 -10.05
C ARG A 36 4.81 10.00 -9.99
N ASN A 37 5.62 8.96 -10.24
CA ASN A 37 5.13 7.57 -10.21
C ASN A 37 4.83 7.12 -8.78
N THR A 38 5.70 7.46 -7.82
CA THR A 38 5.52 7.08 -6.42
C THR A 38 4.31 7.76 -5.78
N VAL A 39 4.01 9.02 -6.11
CA VAL A 39 2.74 9.66 -5.70
C VAL A 39 1.52 8.88 -6.22
N ARG A 40 1.52 8.47 -7.49
CA ARG A 40 0.42 7.66 -8.05
C ARG A 40 0.29 6.29 -7.39
N ILE A 41 1.43 5.63 -7.13
CA ILE A 41 1.44 4.34 -6.42
C ILE A 41 0.86 4.51 -5.01
N LEU A 42 1.26 5.55 -4.28
CA LEU A 42 0.75 5.82 -2.93
C LEU A 42 -0.75 6.06 -2.92
N ALA A 43 -1.31 6.74 -3.93
CA ALA A 43 -2.75 6.91 -4.07
C ALA A 43 -3.47 5.55 -4.26
N SER A 44 -2.95 4.69 -5.13
CA SER A 44 -3.51 3.33 -5.32
C SER A 44 -3.37 2.48 -4.06
N VAL A 45 -2.24 2.55 -3.35
CA VAL A 45 -2.04 1.85 -2.09
C VAL A 45 -3.02 2.33 -1.02
N LYS A 46 -3.30 3.63 -0.93
CA LYS A 46 -4.30 4.18 0.00
C LYS A 46 -5.69 3.61 -0.26
N MET A 47 -6.07 3.41 -1.52
CA MET A 47 -7.33 2.74 -1.85
C MET A 47 -7.34 1.28 -1.38
N LEU A 48 -6.23 0.57 -1.47
CA LEU A 48 -6.12 -0.80 -0.94
C LEU A 48 -6.21 -0.81 0.59
N GLU A 49 -5.60 0.16 1.28
CA GLU A 49 -5.71 0.30 2.75
C GLU A 49 -7.18 0.46 3.17
N ILE A 50 -7.94 1.34 2.52
CA ILE A 50 -9.37 1.56 2.83
C ILE A 50 -10.19 0.27 2.67
N ASN A 51 -9.85 -0.58 1.70
CA ASN A 51 -10.61 -1.80 1.42
C ASN A 51 -10.20 -3.00 2.29
N VAL A 52 -9.03 -2.98 2.93
CA VAL A 52 -8.48 -4.16 3.64
C VAL A 52 -7.98 -3.82 5.03
N SER A 53 -7.10 -2.82 5.16
CA SER A 53 -6.52 -2.44 6.45
C SER A 53 -7.59 -1.98 7.42
N ASP A 54 -8.57 -1.20 6.94
CA ASP A 54 -9.71 -0.75 7.75
C ASP A 54 -10.56 -1.94 8.24
N LEU A 55 -10.70 -3.01 7.45
CA LEU A 55 -11.43 -4.22 7.86
C LEU A 55 -10.65 -5.02 8.92
N VAL A 56 -9.33 -5.12 8.78
CA VAL A 56 -8.48 -5.80 9.76
C VAL A 56 -8.48 -5.07 11.10
N GLU A 57 -8.54 -3.73 11.10
CA GLU A 57 -8.64 -2.92 12.33
C GLU A 57 -9.99 -3.10 13.05
N LEU A 58 -11.08 -3.37 12.32
CA LEU A 58 -12.41 -3.61 12.92
C LEU A 58 -12.57 -5.00 13.53
N ASP A 59 -11.79 -5.98 13.06
CA ASP A 59 -11.79 -7.37 13.53
C ASP A 59 -10.82 -7.61 14.73
N ALA A 60 -10.06 -6.60 15.14
CA ALA A 60 -9.02 -6.66 16.18
C ALA A 60 -9.51 -6.13 17.55
#